data_AF-K1TFX3-F1
#
_entry.id   AF-K1TFX3-F1
#
_cell.length_a   1.000
_cell.length_b   1.000
_cell.length_c   1.000
_cell.angle_alpha   90.00
_cell.angle_beta   90.00
_cell.angle_gamma   90.00
#
_symmetry.space_group_name_H-M   'P 1'
#
loop_
_entity.id
_entity.type
_entity.pdbx_description
1 polymer ?
#
loop_
_entity_poly.entity_id
_entity_poly.type
_entity_poly.pdbx_seq_one_letter_code
_entity_poly.pdbx_strand_id
1 'polypeptide(L)' 'KIMHTKCMGPDDMITSLSGGNQQKVIFGKWLERSPSVFMMDDPTRGIDVGAKI' A
#
# COMPACT_ATOMS: atom_id res chain seq x y z
N LYS A 1 2.72 -4.53 -11.78
CA LYS A 1 3.05 -5.50 -10.69
C LYS A 1 1.80 -5.62 -9.80
N ILE A 2 1.32 -6.83 -9.51
CA ILE A 2 0.03 -7.00 -8.81
C ILE A 2 0.21 -6.72 -7.31
N MET A 3 -0.65 -5.87 -6.75
CA MET A 3 -0.69 -5.57 -5.31
C MET A 3 -1.91 -6.24 -4.68
N HIS A 4 -1.70 -7.13 -3.72
CA HIS A 4 -2.78 -7.83 -3.02
C HIS A 4 -3.41 -6.96 -1.92
N THR A 5 -4.29 -6.05 -2.32
CA THR A 5 -5.02 -5.15 -1.41
C THR A 5 -6.27 -5.84 -0.87
N LYS A 6 -6.41 -5.91 0.46
CA LYS A 6 -7.66 -6.32 1.12
C LYS A 6 -8.55 -5.09 1.29
N CYS A 7 -9.74 -5.14 0.71
CA CYS A 7 -10.80 -4.13 0.78
C CYS A 7 -12.15 -4.83 0.57
N MET A 8 -13.26 -4.16 0.89
CA MET A 8 -14.61 -4.64 0.60
C MET A 8 -14.95 -4.44 -0.88
N GLY A 9 -14.42 -3.38 -1.48
CA GLY A 9 -14.60 -3.06 -2.90
C GLY A 9 -13.73 -1.90 -3.37
N PRO A 10 -13.75 -1.59 -4.68
CA PRO A 10 -12.95 -0.52 -5.27
C PRO A 10 -13.37 0.89 -4.82
N ASP A 11 -14.59 1.05 -4.28
CA ASP A 11 -15.14 2.33 -3.82
C ASP A 11 -14.80 2.65 -2.37
N ASP A 12 -14.11 1.74 -1.66
CA ASP A 12 -13.67 1.99 -0.30
C ASP A 12 -12.69 3.16 -0.25
N MET A 13 -12.95 4.09 0.67
CA MET A 13 -12.00 5.17 0.96
C MET A 13 -10.68 4.57 1.41
N ILE A 14 -9.54 5.00 0.83
CA ILE A 14 -8.23 4.47 1.20
C ILE A 14 -7.94 4.59 2.71
N THR A 15 -8.49 5.63 3.36
CA THR A 15 -8.36 5.86 4.81
C THR A 15 -9.04 4.81 5.67
N SER A 16 -9.96 3.99 5.13
CA SER A 16 -10.59 2.88 5.87
C SER A 16 -9.75 1.60 5.84
N LEU A 17 -8.73 1.51 4.96
CA LEU A 17 -7.87 0.34 4.84
C LEU A 17 -6.83 0.29 5.97
N SER A 18 -6.33 -0.89 6.31
CA SER A 18 -5.18 -1.00 7.23
C SER A 18 -3.92 -0.38 6.62
N GLY A 19 -2.97 0.10 7.45
CA GLY A 19 -1.75 0.77 6.96
C GLY A 19 -1.00 0.01 5.87
N GLY A 20 -0.83 -1.31 6.03
CA GLY A 20 -0.22 -2.14 4.99
C GLY A 20 -1.02 -2.23 3.68
N ASN A 21 -2.36 -2.15 3.73
CA ASN A 21 -3.18 -2.11 2.51
C ASN A 21 -3.19 -0.70 1.89
N GLN A 22 -3.13 0.36 2.70
CA GLN A 22 -2.93 1.72 2.20
C GLN A 22 -1.63 1.84 1.41
N GLN A 23 -0.52 1.32 1.95
CA GLN A 23 0.77 1.30 1.27
C GLN A 23 0.72 0.54 -0.07
N LYS A 24 0.05 -0.62 -0.12
CA LYS A 24 -0.11 -1.39 -1.36
C LYS A 24 -0.84 -0.59 -2.45
N VAL A 25 -1.89 0.15 -2.09
CA VAL A 25 -2.61 1.02 -3.05
C VAL A 25 -1.70 2.15 -3.55
N ILE A 26 -0.99 2.83 -2.65
CA ILE A 26 -0.06 3.91 -3.01
C ILE A 26 1.05 3.40 -3.93
N PHE A 27 1.70 2.30 -3.58
CA PHE A 27 2.76 1.70 -4.39
C PHE A 27 2.24 1.20 -5.73
N GLY A 28 1.08 0.54 -5.77
CA GLY A 28 0.46 0.10 -7.02
C GLY A 28 0.22 1.27 -7.98
N LYS A 29 -0.36 2.37 -7.48
CA LYS A 29 -0.61 3.60 -8.25
C LYS A 29 0.65 4.18 -8.89
N TRP A 30 1.76 4.22 -8.15
CA TRP A 30 3.02 4.78 -8.66
C TRP A 30 3.75 3.80 -9.57
N LEU A 31 3.82 2.51 -9.23
CA LEU A 31 4.46 1.49 -10.05
C LEU A 31 3.79 1.32 -11.42
N GLU A 32 2.48 1.56 -11.51
CA GLU A 32 1.74 1.54 -12.78
C GLU A 32 2.27 2.58 -13.79
N ARG A 33 2.87 3.67 -13.29
CA ARG A 33 3.49 4.70 -14.14
C ARG A 33 4.90 4.35 -14.62
N SER A 34 5.41 3.17 -14.28
CA SER A 34 6.77 2.73 -14.60
C SER A 34 7.86 3.78 -14.27
N PRO A 35 7.90 4.30 -13.03
CA PRO A 35 8.86 5.35 -12.66
C PRO A 35 10.29 4.82 -12.71
N SER A 36 11.22 5.61 -13.23
CA SER A 36 12.65 5.28 -13.24
C SER A 36 13.28 5.33 -11.83
N VAL A 37 12.74 6.19 -10.97
CA VAL A 37 13.15 6.35 -9.56
C VAL A 37 11.91 6.48 -8.70
N PHE A 38 11.87 5.77 -7.58
CA PHE A 38 10.80 5.87 -6.60
C PHE A 38 11.39 6.23 -5.23
N MET A 39 11.21 7.49 -4.82
CA MET A 39 11.65 7.97 -3.50
C MET A 39 10.58 7.70 -2.46
N MET A 40 11.01 7.17 -1.30
CA MET A 40 10.13 6.87 -0.18
C MET A 40 10.79 7.30 1.11
N ASP A 41 10.00 7.90 2.01
CA ASP A 41 10.40 8.18 3.38
C ASP A 41 9.58 7.29 4.31
N ASP A 42 10.28 6.54 5.18
CA ASP A 42 9.73 5.51 6.07
C ASP A 42 8.62 4.63 5.42
N PRO A 43 8.90 3.94 4.30
CA PRO A 43 7.88 3.22 3.53
C PRO A 43 7.23 2.07 4.28
N THR A 44 7.80 1.65 5.40
CA THR A 44 7.31 0.54 6.22
C THR A 44 6.49 1.01 7.42
N ARG A 45 6.32 2.32 7.61
CA ARG A 45 5.57 2.88 8.75
C ARG A 45 4.12 2.40 8.76
N GLY A 46 3.71 1.72 9.83
CA GLY A 46 2.35 1.18 9.97
C GLY A 46 2.15 -0.24 9.43
N ILE A 47 3.21 -0.90 8.93
CA ILE A 47 3.28 -2.36 8.91
C ILE A 47 3.88 -2.75 10.25
N ASP A 48 3.03 -3.05 11.23
CA ASP A 48 3.49 -3.47 12.55
C ASP A 48 4.33 -4.74 12.42
N VAL A 49 5.59 -4.68 12.87
CA VAL A 49 6.53 -5.80 12.85
C VAL A 49 5.99 -6.96 13.73
N GLY A 50 5.03 -6.65 14.63
CA GLY A 50 4.32 -7.60 15.49
C GLY A 50 3.13 -8.35 14.87
N ALA A 51 2.75 -8.10 13.61
CA ALA A 51 1.64 -8.81 12.97
C ALA A 51 1.96 -10.27 12.54
N LYS A 52 3.00 -10.88 13.13
CA LYS A 52 3.26 -12.31 13.11
C LYS A 52 3.17 -12.87 14.53
N ILE A 53 2.08 -13.58 14.81
CA ILE A 53 2.08 -14.90 15.45
C ILE A 53 1.31 -15.82 14.51
#